data_AF-A0A1S3XC91-F1
#
_entry.id   AF-A0A1S3XC91-F1
#
_cell.length_a   1.000
_cell.length_b   1.000
_cell.length_c   1.000
_cell.angle_alpha   90.00
_cell.angle_beta   90.00
_cell.angle_gamma   90.00
#
_symmetry.space_group_name_H-M   'P 1'
#
loop_
_entity.id
_entity.type
_entity.pdbx_description
1 polymer ?
#
loop_
_entity_poly.entity_id
_entity_poly.type
_entity_poly.pdbx_seq_one_letter_code
_entity_poly.pdbx_strand_id
1 'polypeptide(L)'
;MLSFSVMTPYYSEETVYSKGDLEMENEDGVSIIYYLQKIYPDEWNNFMERLGCKKESEVWENDENILQLRHWASLRGQTLCRTVRGMMYYRRALKLQAFLDMASEGEILEGYKAVTVPSEEDKKSQRSLYAQLEAVADMKFTYVATCQNYGNQKRNGDRRATDILNLMVNNPSLRVAYIDEVEEREGGKAQKVYYSVLVKAVDNLDQ
;
A
#
# COMPACT_ATOMS: atom_id res chain seq x y z
N MET A 1 25.53 -1.79 -4.88
CA MET A 1 24.47 -1.36 -3.93
C MET A 1 24.40 -2.31 -2.75
N LEU A 2 24.43 -1.78 -1.52
CA LEU A 2 24.17 -2.55 -0.30
C LEU A 2 22.67 -2.85 -0.18
N SER A 3 22.33 -4.07 0.23
CA SER A 3 20.94 -4.42 0.54
C SER A 3 20.57 -3.88 1.92
N PHE A 4 19.31 -3.47 2.09
CA PHE A 4 18.81 -3.02 3.38
C PHE A 4 17.33 -3.35 3.57
N SER A 5 16.89 -3.26 4.81
CA SER A 5 15.48 -3.44 5.17
C SER A 5 14.98 -2.30 6.01
N VAL A 6 13.70 -1.99 5.85
CA VAL A 6 13.00 -0.99 6.67
C VAL A 6 11.95 -1.73 7.49
N MET A 7 11.79 -1.32 8.74
CA MET A 7 10.73 -1.82 9.62
C MET A 7 9.86 -0.65 10.09
N THR A 8 8.54 -0.81 9.98
CA THR A 8 7.58 0.14 10.52
C THR A 8 6.72 -0.54 11.58
N PRO A 9 6.75 -0.08 12.84
CA PRO A 9 5.82 -0.53 13.85
C PRO A 9 4.40 -0.04 13.50
N TYR A 10 3.42 -0.92 13.65
CA TYR A 10 2.00 -0.63 13.49
C TYR A 10 1.22 -1.46 14.52
N TYR A 11 0.11 -0.94 15.02
CA TYR A 11 -0.71 -1.69 15.97
C TYR A 11 -2.17 -1.70 15.55
N SER A 12 -2.80 -0.53 15.51
CA SER A 12 -4.24 -0.39 15.26
C SER A 12 -4.60 0.92 14.57
N GLU A 13 -3.61 1.66 14.10
CA GLU A 13 -3.77 2.93 13.39
C GLU A 13 -4.60 2.73 12.12
N GLU A 14 -5.11 3.82 11.57
CA GLU A 14 -5.91 3.72 10.37
C GLU A 14 -5.06 3.29 9.17
N THR A 15 -5.49 2.25 8.45
CA THR A 15 -4.75 1.76 7.28
C THR A 15 -5.01 2.65 6.08
N VAL A 16 -6.30 2.84 5.79
CA VAL A 16 -6.88 3.74 4.78
C VAL A 16 -8.17 4.25 5.40
N TYR A 17 -8.40 5.56 5.41
CA TYR A 17 -9.65 6.12 5.91
C TYR A 17 -10.86 5.47 5.23
N SER A 18 -11.85 5.09 6.01
CA SER A 18 -13.17 4.71 5.51
C SER A 18 -13.98 5.93 5.11
N LYS A 19 -15.08 5.73 4.41
CA LYS A 19 -16.05 6.79 4.14
C LYS A 19 -16.53 7.45 5.44
N GLY A 20 -16.84 6.64 6.46
CA GLY A 20 -17.27 7.15 7.77
C GLY A 20 -16.21 8.00 8.46
N ASP A 21 -14.93 7.62 8.38
CA ASP A 21 -13.84 8.42 8.96
C ASP A 21 -13.71 9.80 8.29
N LEU A 22 -14.02 9.90 6.99
CA LEU A 22 -13.95 11.15 6.26
C LEU A 22 -15.10 12.10 6.59
N GLU A 23 -16.30 11.56 6.80
CA GLU A 23 -17.53 12.31 7.07
C GLU A 23 -17.69 12.64 8.57
N MET A 24 -17.08 11.85 9.46
CA MET A 24 -17.18 12.04 10.90
C MET A 24 -16.60 13.40 11.31
N GLU A 25 -17.43 14.18 11.99
CA GLU A 25 -17.06 15.46 12.57
C GLU A 25 -16.43 15.27 13.95
N ASN A 26 -15.42 16.09 14.26
CA ASN A 26 -14.85 16.19 15.60
C ASN A 26 -15.73 17.05 16.53
N GLU A 27 -15.25 17.32 17.75
CA GLU A 27 -15.95 18.15 18.75
C GLU A 27 -16.28 19.58 18.25
N ASP A 28 -15.54 20.08 17.27
CA ASP A 28 -15.71 21.40 16.66
C ASP A 28 -16.62 21.39 15.40
N GLY A 29 -17.19 20.24 15.04
CA GLY A 29 -18.00 20.10 13.82
C GLY A 29 -17.16 20.03 12.53
N VAL A 30 -15.87 19.71 12.63
CA VAL A 30 -14.94 19.64 11.49
C VAL A 30 -14.65 18.20 11.11
N SER A 31 -14.96 17.84 9.86
CA SER A 31 -14.64 16.53 9.29
C SER A 31 -13.25 16.51 8.63
N ILE A 32 -12.67 15.30 8.47
CA ILE A 32 -11.37 15.14 7.81
C ILE A 32 -11.41 15.68 6.39
N ILE A 33 -12.48 15.38 5.64
CA ILE A 33 -12.58 15.84 4.25
C ILE A 33 -12.66 17.36 4.16
N TYR A 34 -13.47 17.99 5.01
CA TYR A 34 -13.58 19.45 5.06
C TYR A 34 -12.21 20.07 5.36
N TYR A 35 -11.51 19.54 6.37
CA TYR A 35 -10.20 20.04 6.75
C TYR A 35 -9.21 19.94 5.58
N LEU A 36 -9.11 18.77 4.94
CA LEU A 36 -8.18 18.53 3.83
C LEU A 36 -8.46 19.41 2.60
N GLN A 37 -9.73 19.64 2.27
CA GLN A 37 -10.12 20.56 1.19
C GLN A 37 -9.68 22.00 1.47
N LYS A 38 -9.75 22.43 2.74
CA LYS A 38 -9.34 23.78 3.14
C LYS A 38 -7.83 23.99 3.10
N ILE A 39 -7.04 22.99 3.49
CA ILE A 39 -5.57 23.11 3.53
C ILE A 39 -4.91 22.81 2.18
N TYR A 40 -5.57 22.06 1.28
CA TYR A 40 -5.05 21.70 -0.04
C TYR A 40 -6.04 22.01 -1.18
N PRO A 41 -6.46 23.28 -1.36
CA PRO A 41 -7.48 23.64 -2.35
C PRO A 41 -7.03 23.33 -3.80
N ASP A 42 -5.77 23.57 -4.14
CA ASP A 42 -5.25 23.31 -5.48
C ASP A 42 -5.20 21.80 -5.78
N GLU A 43 -4.79 21.00 -4.81
CA GLU A 43 -4.75 19.54 -4.98
C GLU A 43 -6.14 18.91 -5.01
N TRP A 44 -7.11 19.52 -4.32
CA TRP A 44 -8.51 19.15 -4.40
C TRP A 44 -9.06 19.42 -5.81
N ASN A 45 -8.79 20.60 -6.38
CA ASN A 45 -9.20 20.94 -7.74
C ASN A 45 -8.62 19.95 -8.77
N ASN A 46 -7.32 19.64 -8.66
CA ASN A 46 -6.67 18.65 -9.53
C ASN A 46 -7.25 17.23 -9.36
N PHE A 47 -7.73 16.89 -8.16
CA PHE A 47 -8.40 15.62 -7.89
C PHE A 47 -9.78 15.57 -8.54
N MET A 48 -10.58 16.63 -8.37
CA MET A 48 -11.90 16.77 -9.00
C MET A 48 -11.82 16.72 -10.52
N GLU A 49 -10.84 17.43 -11.11
CA GLU A 49 -10.58 17.42 -12.55
C GLU A 49 -10.28 16.01 -13.07
N ARG A 50 -9.45 15.25 -12.34
CA ARG A 50 -9.09 13.87 -12.71
C ARG A 50 -10.28 12.92 -12.70
N LEU A 51 -11.21 13.11 -11.75
CA LEU A 51 -12.45 12.34 -11.69
C LEU A 51 -13.49 12.79 -12.72
N GLY A 52 -13.30 13.96 -13.34
CA GLY A 52 -14.30 14.57 -14.22
C GLY A 52 -15.53 15.10 -13.45
N CYS A 53 -15.42 15.28 -12.13
CA CYS A 53 -16.51 15.76 -11.28
C CYS A 53 -16.55 17.29 -11.30
N LYS A 54 -17.74 17.87 -11.51
CA LYS A 54 -17.96 19.33 -11.49
C LYS A 54 -18.45 19.82 -10.13
N LYS A 55 -19.12 18.94 -9.38
CA LYS A 55 -19.65 19.22 -8.04
C LYS A 55 -19.11 18.22 -7.05
N GLU A 56 -18.86 18.65 -5.82
CA GLU A 56 -18.33 17.78 -4.76
C GLU A 56 -19.28 16.62 -4.41
N SER A 57 -20.60 16.82 -4.56
CA SER A 57 -21.59 15.76 -4.33
C SER A 57 -21.38 14.55 -5.25
N GLU A 58 -20.89 14.76 -6.49
CA GLU A 58 -20.67 13.71 -7.49
C GLU A 58 -19.56 12.73 -7.07
N VAL A 59 -18.63 13.16 -6.20
CA VAL A 59 -17.57 12.29 -5.67
C VAL A 59 -18.15 11.18 -4.79
N TRP A 60 -19.27 11.45 -4.13
CA TRP A 60 -19.92 10.54 -3.19
C TRP A 60 -20.99 9.65 -3.83
N GLU A 61 -21.30 9.84 -5.11
CA GLU A 61 -22.34 9.10 -5.83
C GLU A 61 -21.83 7.78 -6.43
N ASN A 62 -20.51 7.66 -6.66
CA ASN A 62 -19.87 6.50 -7.27
C ASN A 62 -18.88 5.85 -6.31
N ASP A 63 -19.00 4.53 -6.10
CA ASP A 63 -18.10 3.75 -5.25
C ASP A 63 -16.63 3.83 -5.69
N GLU A 64 -16.36 3.93 -6.99
CA GLU A 64 -15.00 4.12 -7.51
C GLU A 64 -14.44 5.50 -7.12
N ASN A 65 -15.25 6.54 -7.21
CA ASN A 65 -14.86 7.89 -6.79
C ASN A 65 -14.63 7.95 -5.29
N ILE A 66 -15.48 7.29 -4.49
CA ILE A 66 -15.31 7.17 -3.04
C ILE A 66 -13.99 6.45 -2.73
N LEU A 67 -13.66 5.37 -3.43
CA LEU A 67 -12.40 4.66 -3.24
C LEU A 67 -11.20 5.57 -3.54
N GLN A 68 -11.23 6.30 -4.66
CA GLN A 68 -10.19 7.26 -5.00
C GLN A 68 -10.07 8.40 -3.99
N LEU A 69 -11.19 8.89 -3.46
CA LEU A 69 -11.24 9.90 -2.41
C LEU A 69 -10.62 9.39 -1.11
N ARG A 70 -10.98 8.18 -0.67
CA ARG A 70 -10.40 7.52 0.50
C ARG A 70 -8.88 7.42 0.39
N HIS A 71 -8.37 7.04 -0.77
CA HIS A 71 -6.93 7.02 -1.03
C HIS A 71 -6.32 8.43 -1.01
N TRP A 72 -6.93 9.40 -1.71
CA TRP A 72 -6.45 10.79 -1.74
C TRP A 72 -6.32 11.38 -0.32
N ALA A 73 -7.33 11.16 0.52
CA ALA A 73 -7.32 11.62 1.91
C ALA A 73 -6.30 10.87 2.77
N SER A 74 -6.23 9.53 2.65
CA SER A 74 -5.30 8.70 3.43
C SER A 74 -3.83 9.06 3.18
N LEU A 75 -3.51 9.48 1.96
CA LEU A 75 -2.16 9.93 1.57
C LEU A 75 -1.77 11.30 2.14
N ARG A 76 -2.73 12.04 2.70
CA ARG A 76 -2.54 13.34 3.37
C ARG A 76 -2.71 13.25 4.89
N GLY A 77 -3.30 12.17 5.39
CA GLY A 77 -3.41 11.88 6.82
C GLY A 77 -2.19 11.17 7.41
N GLN A 78 -2.40 10.59 8.59
CA GLN A 78 -1.42 9.75 9.28
C GLN A 78 -1.90 8.29 9.22
N THR A 79 -1.80 7.70 8.03
CA THR A 79 -2.26 6.33 7.77
C THR A 79 -1.10 5.41 7.44
N LEU A 80 -1.28 4.10 7.65
CA LEU A 80 -0.28 3.11 7.22
C LEU A 80 -0.05 3.18 5.70
N CYS A 81 -1.11 3.41 4.90
CA CYS A 81 -1.00 3.55 3.45
C CYS A 81 -0.02 4.65 3.04
N ARG A 82 -0.05 5.81 3.71
CA ARG A 82 0.89 6.91 3.44
C ARG A 82 2.33 6.52 3.77
N THR A 83 2.55 5.88 4.92
CA THR A 83 3.88 5.42 5.34
C THR A 83 4.44 4.38 4.37
N VAL A 84 3.62 3.38 4.02
CA VAL A 84 3.99 2.34 3.06
C VAL A 84 4.37 2.95 1.72
N ARG A 85 3.55 3.86 1.17
CA ARG A 85 3.87 4.56 -0.09
C ARG A 85 5.22 5.29 -0.01
N GLY A 86 5.48 5.97 1.11
CA GLY A 86 6.75 6.66 1.35
C GLY A 86 7.95 5.72 1.33
N MET A 87 7.88 4.63 2.10
CA MET A 87 8.98 3.65 2.17
C MET A 87 9.20 2.92 0.84
N MET A 88 8.14 2.70 0.06
CA MET A 88 8.25 2.06 -1.26
C MET A 88 8.95 2.94 -2.31
N TYR A 89 9.20 4.23 -2.03
CA TYR A 89 10.08 5.03 -2.88
C TYR A 89 11.52 4.52 -2.91
N TYR A 90 12.00 3.86 -1.85
CA TYR A 90 13.31 3.20 -1.87
C TYR A 90 13.38 2.12 -2.95
N ARG A 91 12.35 1.28 -3.05
CA ARG A 91 12.24 0.28 -4.12
C ARG A 91 12.26 0.93 -5.49
N ARG A 92 11.46 1.99 -5.68
CA ARG A 92 11.37 2.70 -6.97
C ARG A 92 12.70 3.35 -7.36
N ALA A 93 13.42 3.92 -6.40
CA ALA A 93 14.74 4.50 -6.62
C ALA A 93 15.77 3.42 -7.01
N LEU A 94 15.78 2.28 -6.33
CA LEU A 94 16.65 1.15 -6.65
C LEU A 94 16.37 0.60 -8.05
N LYS A 95 15.10 0.50 -8.44
CA LYS A 95 14.71 0.08 -9.79
C LYS A 95 15.22 1.06 -10.85
N LEU A 96 15.09 2.37 -10.60
CA LEU A 96 15.62 3.41 -11.48
C LEU A 96 17.15 3.35 -11.57
N GLN A 97 17.84 3.16 -10.45
CA GLN A 97 19.30 3.06 -10.43
C GLN A 97 19.77 1.83 -11.22
N ALA A 98 19.14 0.67 -10.99
CA ALA A 98 19.42 -0.54 -11.75
C ALA A 98 19.18 -0.34 -13.25
N PHE A 99 18.16 0.45 -13.64
CA PHE A 99 17.91 0.77 -15.04
C PHE A 99 19.06 1.58 -15.64
N LEU A 100 19.52 2.62 -14.95
CA LEU A 100 20.64 3.43 -15.44
C LEU A 100 21.95 2.62 -15.53
N ASP A 101 22.12 1.61 -14.67
CA ASP A 101 23.30 0.74 -14.69
C ASP A 101 23.24 -0.34 -15.80
N MET A 102 22.04 -0.76 -16.22
CA MET A 102 21.83 -1.93 -17.10
C MET A 102 21.31 -1.59 -18.51
N ALA A 103 20.67 -0.44 -18.68
CA ALA A 103 20.02 -0.06 -19.93
C ALA A 103 21.04 0.27 -21.03
N SER A 104 20.70 -0.12 -22.25
CA SER A 104 21.38 0.33 -23.46
C SER A 104 21.03 1.79 -23.80
N GLU A 105 21.84 2.42 -24.67
CA GLU A 105 21.59 3.80 -25.13
C GLU A 105 20.19 3.98 -25.74
N GLY A 106 19.67 2.97 -26.45
CA GLY A 106 18.33 3.01 -27.03
C GLY A 106 17.23 3.03 -25.96
N GLU A 107 17.35 2.20 -24.94
CA GLU A 107 16.39 2.13 -23.82
C GLU A 107 16.44 3.42 -22.97
N ILE A 108 17.63 4.01 -22.79
CA ILE A 108 17.77 5.31 -22.12
C ILE A 108 17.06 6.41 -22.90
N LEU A 109 17.09 6.37 -24.24
CA LEU A 109 16.43 7.34 -25.10
C LEU A 109 14.89 7.23 -25.05
N GLU A 110 14.35 6.01 -24.94
CA GLU A 110 12.93 5.78 -24.64
C GLU A 110 12.52 6.28 -23.25
N GLY A 111 13.51 6.42 -22.36
CA GLY A 111 13.40 7.06 -21.06
C GLY A 111 12.68 6.20 -20.02
N TYR A 112 12.27 6.85 -18.93
CA TYR A 112 11.71 6.17 -17.76
C TYR A 112 10.41 5.37 -18.03
N LYS A 113 9.74 5.62 -19.16
CA LYS A 113 8.54 4.86 -19.55
C LYS A 113 8.84 3.37 -19.75
N ALA A 114 10.02 3.04 -20.28
CA ALA A 114 10.50 1.66 -20.43
C ALA A 114 10.64 0.92 -19.07
N VAL A 115 10.81 1.66 -17.97
CA VAL A 115 10.95 1.11 -16.60
C VAL A 115 9.59 0.89 -15.93
N THR A 116 8.60 1.75 -16.23
CA THR A 116 7.32 1.79 -15.52
C THR A 116 6.21 1.01 -16.20
N VAL A 117 6.22 0.93 -17.53
CA VAL A 117 5.17 0.28 -18.32
C VAL A 117 5.82 -0.85 -19.13
N PRO A 118 5.90 -2.08 -18.58
CA PRO A 118 6.39 -3.21 -19.35
C PRO A 118 5.40 -3.55 -20.45
N SER A 119 5.91 -3.92 -21.63
CA SER A 119 5.06 -4.53 -22.65
C SER A 119 4.55 -5.89 -22.15
N GLU A 120 3.46 -6.39 -22.76
CA GLU A 120 2.94 -7.73 -22.43
C GLU A 120 3.96 -8.86 -22.74
N GLU A 121 4.91 -8.62 -23.64
CA GLU A 121 6.02 -9.53 -23.92
C GLU A 121 7.09 -9.48 -22.82
N ASP A 122 7.41 -8.29 -22.32
CA ASP A 122 8.38 -8.11 -21.23
C ASP A 122 7.93 -8.74 -19.92
N LYS A 123 6.62 -8.75 -19.65
CA LYS A 123 6.03 -9.43 -18.49
C LYS A 123 6.18 -10.95 -18.55
N LYS A 124 6.22 -11.52 -19.76
CA LYS A 124 6.31 -12.98 -19.97
C LYS A 124 7.76 -13.46 -20.09
N SER A 125 8.67 -12.60 -20.53
CA SER A 125 10.08 -12.93 -20.68
C SER A 125 10.84 -12.74 -19.36
N GLN A 126 11.29 -13.84 -18.76
CA GLN A 126 12.17 -13.84 -17.59
C GLN A 126 13.54 -13.17 -17.85
N ARG A 127 13.89 -12.93 -19.12
CA ARG A 127 15.14 -12.26 -19.51
C ARG A 127 14.95 -10.79 -19.87
N SER A 128 13.73 -10.25 -19.82
CA SER A 128 13.49 -8.84 -20.12
C SER A 128 14.28 -7.94 -19.17
N LEU A 129 14.67 -6.75 -19.64
CA LEU A 129 15.29 -5.75 -18.77
C LEU A 129 14.39 -5.50 -17.55
N TYR A 130 13.09 -5.36 -17.77
CA TYR A 130 12.11 -5.18 -16.70
C TYR A 130 12.20 -6.25 -15.59
N ALA A 131 12.25 -7.54 -15.94
CA ALA A 131 12.36 -8.63 -14.97
C ALA A 131 13.67 -8.55 -14.17
N GLN A 132 14.77 -8.19 -14.83
CA GLN A 132 16.07 -8.00 -14.18
C GLN A 132 16.02 -6.82 -13.18
N LEU A 133 15.37 -5.71 -13.55
CA LEU A 133 15.22 -4.54 -12.67
C LEU A 133 14.37 -4.84 -11.44
N GLU A 134 13.26 -5.57 -11.60
CA GLU A 134 12.43 -6.03 -10.49
C GLU A 134 13.23 -6.95 -9.54
N ALA A 135 13.98 -7.91 -10.10
CA ALA A 135 14.83 -8.80 -9.32
C ALA A 135 15.90 -8.04 -8.53
N VAL A 136 16.57 -7.05 -9.14
CA VAL A 136 17.55 -6.21 -8.44
C VAL A 136 16.89 -5.44 -7.30
N ALA A 137 15.73 -4.82 -7.54
CA ALA A 137 15.02 -4.08 -6.50
C ALA A 137 14.62 -4.99 -5.32
N ASP A 138 14.10 -6.20 -5.59
CA ASP A 138 13.67 -7.14 -4.56
C ASP A 138 14.84 -7.78 -3.79
N MET A 139 16.00 -7.98 -4.43
CA MET A 139 17.22 -8.41 -3.72
C MET A 139 17.82 -7.32 -2.83
N LYS A 140 17.53 -6.05 -3.12
CA LYS A 140 18.17 -4.89 -2.46
C LYS A 140 17.31 -4.27 -1.37
N PHE A 141 15.99 -4.44 -1.44
CA PHE A 141 15.07 -3.80 -0.51
C PHE A 141 13.97 -4.74 -0.05
N THR A 142 13.77 -4.79 1.26
CA THR A 142 12.62 -5.45 1.88
C THR A 142 12.03 -4.51 2.90
N TYR A 143 10.70 -4.38 2.91
CA TYR A 143 10.00 -3.54 3.85
C TYR A 143 9.05 -4.39 4.69
N VAL A 144 9.18 -4.31 6.01
CA VAL A 144 8.35 -5.06 6.96
C VAL A 144 7.50 -4.08 7.75
N ALA A 145 6.17 -4.22 7.68
CA ALA A 145 5.24 -3.55 8.57
C ALA A 145 4.74 -4.54 9.63
N THR A 146 4.93 -4.25 10.91
CA THR A 146 4.50 -5.16 11.98
C THR A 146 3.02 -4.96 12.26
N CYS A 147 2.10 -5.45 11.43
CA CYS A 147 0.67 -5.30 11.67
C CYS A 147 0.16 -6.25 12.77
N GLN A 148 0.50 -5.98 14.03
CA GLN A 148 0.36 -6.94 15.14
C GLN A 148 -1.03 -7.58 15.27
N ASN A 149 -2.09 -6.79 15.04
CA ASN A 149 -3.48 -7.22 15.16
C ASN A 149 -4.07 -7.83 13.87
N TYR A 150 -3.28 -7.98 12.80
CA TYR A 150 -3.77 -8.40 11.48
C TYR A 150 -4.49 -9.75 11.50
N GLY A 151 -3.96 -10.75 12.22
CA GLY A 151 -4.61 -12.07 12.35
C GLY A 151 -6.01 -11.98 12.98
N ASN A 152 -6.16 -11.16 14.02
CA ASN A 152 -7.46 -10.92 14.65
C ASN A 152 -8.40 -10.12 13.73
N GLN A 153 -7.89 -9.10 13.04
CA GLN A 153 -8.65 -8.32 12.06
C GLN A 153 -9.19 -9.21 10.93
N LYS A 154 -8.39 -10.15 10.43
CA LYS A 154 -8.82 -11.14 9.42
C LYS A 154 -9.99 -11.99 9.92
N ARG A 155 -9.86 -12.57 11.12
CA ARG A 155 -10.91 -13.44 11.70
C ARG A 155 -12.23 -12.71 11.93
N ASN A 156 -12.15 -11.43 12.31
CA ASN A 156 -13.34 -10.62 12.60
C ASN A 156 -13.93 -9.95 11.35
N GLY A 157 -13.33 -10.12 10.17
CA GLY A 157 -13.78 -9.45 8.95
C GLY A 157 -13.61 -7.91 9.01
N ASP A 158 -12.62 -7.42 9.75
CA ASP A 158 -12.33 -6.00 9.87
C ASP A 158 -11.80 -5.46 8.52
N ARG A 159 -12.34 -4.32 8.07
CA ARG A 159 -11.93 -3.66 6.83
C ARG A 159 -10.41 -3.43 6.74
N ARG A 160 -9.75 -3.17 7.88
CA ARG A 160 -8.30 -2.96 7.94
C ARG A 160 -7.52 -4.17 7.45
N ALA A 161 -8.01 -5.40 7.67
CA ALA A 161 -7.35 -6.58 7.12
C ALA A 161 -7.39 -6.60 5.59
N THR A 162 -8.53 -6.22 4.99
CA THR A 162 -8.64 -6.08 3.54
C THR A 162 -7.75 -4.96 3.01
N ASP A 163 -7.72 -3.81 3.69
CA ASP A 163 -6.86 -2.68 3.30
C ASP A 163 -5.36 -3.06 3.40
N ILE A 164 -4.94 -3.79 4.43
CA ILE A 164 -3.56 -4.29 4.59
C ILE A 164 -3.22 -5.31 3.50
N LEU A 165 -4.13 -6.22 3.16
CA LEU A 165 -3.93 -7.16 2.05
C LEU A 165 -3.74 -6.41 0.72
N ASN A 166 -4.60 -5.41 0.45
CA ASN A 166 -4.48 -4.57 -0.73
C ASN A 166 -3.15 -3.80 -0.75
N LEU A 167 -2.64 -3.35 0.40
CA LEU A 167 -1.31 -2.76 0.49
C LEU A 167 -0.22 -3.77 0.11
N MET A 168 -0.29 -5.02 0.59
CA MET A 168 0.68 -6.05 0.20
C MET A 168 0.63 -6.37 -1.30
N VAL A 169 -0.57 -6.51 -1.86
CA VAL A 169 -0.77 -6.80 -3.30
C VAL A 169 -0.14 -5.70 -4.18
N ASN A 170 -0.35 -4.43 -3.80
CA ASN A 170 0.13 -3.30 -4.58
C ASN A 170 1.62 -2.96 -4.33
N ASN A 171 2.27 -3.59 -3.35
CA ASN A 171 3.64 -3.27 -2.95
C ASN A 171 4.48 -4.55 -2.82
N PRO A 172 5.14 -5.02 -3.90
CA PRO A 172 5.79 -6.35 -3.94
C PRO A 172 6.86 -6.61 -2.87
N SER A 173 7.59 -5.57 -2.43
CA SER A 173 8.62 -5.68 -1.38
C SER A 173 8.07 -5.53 0.04
N LEU A 174 6.77 -5.27 0.21
CA LEU A 174 6.11 -5.20 1.52
C LEU A 174 5.89 -6.62 2.06
N ARG A 175 6.18 -6.78 3.35
CA ARG A 175 5.86 -7.94 4.17
C ARG A 175 5.10 -7.47 5.40
N VAL A 176 4.15 -8.28 5.84
CA VAL A 176 3.38 -8.00 7.05
C VAL A 176 3.73 -9.02 8.11
N ALA A 177 4.24 -8.54 9.24
CA ALA A 177 4.49 -9.36 10.42
C ALA A 177 3.35 -9.17 11.44
N TYR A 178 2.79 -10.25 11.96
CA TYR A 178 1.70 -10.17 12.95
C TYR A 178 1.77 -11.32 13.96
N ILE A 179 0.96 -11.21 15.02
CA ILE A 179 0.78 -12.28 16.00
C ILE A 179 -0.51 -13.01 15.68
N ASP A 180 -0.40 -14.30 15.40
CA ASP A 180 -1.56 -15.16 15.25
C ASP A 180 -1.89 -15.83 16.59
N GLU A 181 -3.18 -15.91 16.91
CA GLU A 181 -3.68 -16.52 18.14
C GLU A 181 -4.56 -17.71 17.74
N VAL A 182 -4.16 -18.90 18.19
CA VAL A 182 -4.85 -20.16 17.92
C VAL A 182 -5.23 -20.81 19.24
N GLU A 183 -6.47 -21.28 19.35
CA GLU A 183 -6.90 -22.11 20.48
C GLU A 183 -6.56 -23.58 20.22
N GLU A 184 -5.62 -24.11 21.00
CA GLU A 184 -5.24 -25.52 20.96
C GLU A 184 -5.81 -26.27 22.17
N ARG A 185 -6.10 -27.56 21.98
CA ARG A 185 -6.59 -28.43 23.07
C ARG A 185 -5.49 -29.38 23.48
N GLU A 186 -4.82 -29.07 24.59
CA GLU A 186 -3.84 -29.96 25.20
C GLU A 186 -4.44 -30.56 26.49
N GLY A 187 -4.53 -31.88 26.56
CA GLY A 187 -5.07 -32.58 27.74
C GLY A 187 -6.53 -32.24 28.11
N GLY A 188 -7.34 -31.80 27.14
CA GLY A 188 -8.75 -31.45 27.36
C GLY A 188 -9.00 -30.04 27.90
N LYS A 189 -7.96 -29.22 28.09
CA LYS A 189 -8.10 -27.78 28.37
C LYS A 189 -7.78 -26.97 27.11
N ALA A 190 -8.59 -25.95 26.84
CA ALA A 190 -8.30 -25.00 25.77
C ALA A 190 -7.19 -24.05 26.25
N GLN A 191 -6.12 -23.93 25.47
CA GLN A 191 -5.03 -23.01 25.72
C GLN A 191 -4.82 -22.13 24.48
N LYS A 192 -4.60 -20.84 24.72
CA LYS A 192 -4.22 -19.89 23.65
C LYS A 192 -2.74 -20.01 23.37
N VAL A 193 -2.41 -20.27 22.11
CA VAL A 193 -1.04 -20.35 21.59
C VAL A 193 -0.83 -19.19 20.63
N TYR A 194 0.35 -18.57 20.73
CA TYR A 194 0.71 -17.41 19.93
C TYR A 194 1.82 -17.76 18.94
N TYR A 195 1.60 -17.46 17.67
CA TYR A 195 2.56 -17.66 16.60
C TYR A 195 3.00 -16.30 16.03
N SER A 196 4.30 -16.12 15.80
CA SER A 196 4.79 -14.99 15.02
C SER A 196 4.75 -15.36 13.54
N VAL A 197 4.00 -14.59 12.77
CA VAL A 197 3.75 -14.86 11.34
C VAL A 197 4.31 -13.71 10.51
N LEU A 198 4.98 -14.03 9.41
CA LEU A 198 5.44 -13.09 8.39
C LEU A 198 4.88 -13.52 7.04
N VAL A 199 4.06 -12.67 6.43
CA VAL A 199 3.38 -12.96 5.16
C VAL A 199 3.72 -11.94 4.07
N LYS A 200 3.49 -12.33 2.83
CA LYS A 200 3.49 -11.46 1.65
C LYS A 200 2.25 -11.72 0.80
N ALA A 201 1.94 -10.81 -0.12
CA ALA A 201 0.93 -11.11 -1.13
C ALA A 201 1.49 -12.05 -2.20
N VAL A 202 0.77 -13.13 -2.48
CA VAL A 202 0.96 -14.04 -3.61
C VAL A 202 -0.42 -14.33 -4.21
N ASP A 203 -0.61 -14.08 -5.50
CA ASP A 203 -1.89 -14.30 -6.21
C ASP A 203 -3.11 -13.67 -5.50
N ASN A 204 -2.94 -12.45 -4.98
CA ASN A 204 -3.95 -11.71 -4.19
C ASN A 204 -4.34 -12.34 -2.84
N LEU A 205 -3.57 -13.32 -2.37
CA LEU A 205 -3.72 -13.95 -1.06
C LEU A 205 -2.51 -13.61 -0.19
N ASP A 206 -2.69 -13.56 1.12
CA ASP A 206 -1.57 -13.51 2.05
C ASP A 206 -1.01 -14.91 2.28
N GLN A 207 0.25 -15.11 1.93
CA GLN A 207 0.99 -16.37 2.04
C GLN A 207 2.35 -16.17 2.73
#